data_AF-A0A7L3I0D3-F1
#
_entry.id   AF-A0A7L3I0D3-F1
#
_cell.length_a   1.000
_cell.length_b   1.000
_cell.length_c   1.000
_cell.angle_alpha   90.00
_cell.angle_beta   90.00
_cell.angle_gamma   90.00
#
_symmetry.space_group_name_H-M   'P 1'
#
loop_
_entity.id
_entity.type
_entity.pdbx_description
1 polymer ?
#
loop_
_entity_poly.entity_id
_entity_poly.type
_entity_poly.pdbx_seq_one_letter_code
_entity_poly.pdbx_strand_id
1 'polypeptide(L)'
;CLSPQAVCCGDGQHCCPQGTTCDLIHSTCTSLGGSAPLAALPKAQEVKCDEETSCPDGNTCCRLSSGAWGCCPLEQAVCCPDHVHCCPQGYTCDPEGGSCLQGGGARRPWVRKTPALPRGGQVTSGSVKCDEETSCPDGSTCCRLSLGTWGCCP
;
A
#
# COMPACT_ATOMS: atom_id res chain seq x y z
N CYS A 1 -5.76 15.21 -5.38
CA CYS A 1 -6.61 16.05 -6.25
C CYS A 1 -6.11 15.93 -7.68
N LEU A 2 -6.99 15.68 -8.66
CA LEU A 2 -6.61 15.47 -10.07
C LEU A 2 -6.44 16.78 -10.86
N SER A 3 -6.91 17.91 -10.32
CA SER A 3 -6.76 19.23 -10.95
C SER A 3 -5.65 20.04 -10.30
N PRO A 4 -4.84 20.79 -11.09
CA PRO A 4 -3.68 21.53 -10.60
C PRO A 4 -4.04 22.72 -9.69
N GLN A 5 -5.32 23.10 -9.63
CA GLN A 5 -5.80 24.21 -8.83
C GLN A 5 -6.72 23.76 -7.68
N ALA A 6 -6.88 22.45 -7.44
CA ALA A 6 -7.67 21.98 -6.33
C ALA A 6 -6.90 22.03 -5.00
N VAL A 7 -7.60 22.43 -3.95
CA VAL A 7 -7.14 22.46 -2.57
C VAL A 7 -7.64 21.23 -1.82
N CYS A 8 -6.78 20.63 -1.00
CA CYS A 8 -7.16 19.51 -0.13
C CYS A 8 -8.04 20.01 1.02
N CYS A 9 -9.11 19.27 1.30
CA CYS A 9 -9.92 19.51 2.48
C CYS A 9 -9.25 18.91 3.74
N GLY A 10 -9.70 19.32 4.94
CA GLY A 10 -9.06 18.95 6.21
C GLY A 10 -9.10 17.47 6.56
N ASP A 11 -9.94 16.68 5.88
CA ASP A 11 -10.06 15.23 6.00
C ASP A 11 -9.01 14.45 5.18
N GLY A 12 -8.31 15.11 4.25
CA GLY A 12 -7.28 14.49 3.42
C GLY A 12 -7.77 13.46 2.38
N GLN A 13 -9.09 13.24 2.28
CA GLN A 13 -9.71 12.30 1.33
C GLN A 13 -10.48 13.01 0.21
N HIS A 14 -10.75 14.31 0.38
CA HIS A 14 -11.46 15.11 -0.61
C HIS A 14 -10.74 16.39 -1.02
N CYS A 15 -11.15 16.91 -2.17
CA CYS A 15 -10.59 18.10 -2.77
C CYS A 15 -11.68 19.04 -3.30
N CYS A 16 -11.42 20.33 -3.19
CA CYS A 16 -12.27 21.38 -3.74
C CYS A 16 -11.51 22.26 -4.75
N PRO A 17 -12.17 22.81 -5.77
CA PRO A 17 -11.52 23.77 -6.69
C PRO A 17 -11.09 25.04 -5.94
N GLN A 18 -10.12 25.77 -6.49
CA GLN A 18 -9.62 27.00 -5.87
C GLN A 18 -10.75 28.01 -5.65
N GLY A 19 -10.70 28.72 -4.53
CA GLY A 19 -11.69 29.75 -4.19
C GLY A 19 -13.03 29.20 -3.69
N THR A 20 -13.10 27.92 -3.35
CA THR A 20 -14.28 27.30 -2.73
C THR A 20 -13.96 26.80 -1.32
N THR A 21 -14.96 26.81 -0.45
CA THR A 21 -14.84 26.33 0.93
C THR A 21 -15.32 24.90 1.02
N CYS A 22 -14.51 24.02 1.61
CA CYS A 22 -14.91 22.64 1.88
C CYS A 22 -15.96 22.61 2.99
N ASP A 23 -17.19 22.24 2.66
CA ASP A 23 -18.22 21.85 3.62
C ASP A 23 -18.25 20.32 3.72
N LEU A 24 -17.52 19.80 4.70
CA LEU A 24 -17.41 18.36 4.97
C LEU A 24 -18.68 17.76 5.57
N ILE A 25 -19.54 18.58 6.18
CA ILE A 25 -20.81 18.12 6.77
C ILE A 25 -21.78 17.75 5.65
N HIS A 26 -21.82 18.59 4.60
CA HIS A 26 -22.70 18.38 3.46
C HIS A 26 -22.02 17.71 2.26
N SER A 27 -20.72 17.41 2.38
CA SER A 27 -19.90 16.90 1.29
C SER A 27 -19.99 17.77 0.03
N THR A 28 -20.03 19.11 0.21
CA THR A 28 -20.04 20.10 -0.88
C THR A 28 -18.93 21.15 -0.78
N CYS A 29 -18.38 21.57 -1.91
CA CYS A 29 -17.58 22.78 -2.06
C CYS A 29 -18.53 23.96 -2.28
N THR A 30 -18.59 24.90 -1.33
CA THR A 30 -19.46 26.08 -1.44
C THR A 30 -18.69 27.28 -1.97
N SER A 31 -19.36 28.08 -2.81
CA SER A 31 -18.85 29.35 -3.36
C SER A 31 -19.96 30.39 -3.39
N LEU A 32 -19.58 31.66 -3.54
CA LEU A 32 -20.53 32.79 -3.64
C LEU A 32 -21.52 32.68 -4.81
N GLY A 33 -21.28 31.78 -5.78
CA GLY A 33 -22.13 31.57 -6.96
C GLY A 33 -22.71 30.16 -7.12
N GLY A 34 -22.51 29.26 -6.15
CA GLY A 34 -23.04 27.89 -6.23
C GLY A 34 -22.33 26.87 -5.34
N SER A 35 -22.97 25.70 -5.16
CA SER A 35 -22.41 24.53 -4.49
C SER A 35 -22.07 23.45 -5.51
N ALA A 36 -20.88 22.86 -5.38
CA ALA A 36 -20.46 21.69 -6.14
C ALA A 36 -20.21 20.53 -5.17
N PRO A 37 -20.42 19.26 -5.57
CA PRO A 37 -20.02 18.12 -4.74
C PRO A 37 -18.49 18.07 -4.58
N LEU A 38 -18.00 17.55 -3.45
CA LEU A 38 -16.56 17.31 -3.29
C LEU A 38 -16.08 16.29 -4.32
N ALA A 39 -14.89 16.54 -4.87
CA ALA A 39 -14.19 15.54 -5.64
C ALA A 39 -13.48 14.58 -4.67
N ALA A 40 -13.97 13.34 -4.59
CA ALA A 40 -13.24 12.27 -3.93
C ALA A 40 -11.90 12.07 -4.63
N LEU A 41 -10.82 11.91 -3.85
CA LEU A 41 -9.56 11.42 -4.40
C LEU A 41 -9.81 10.06 -5.09
N PRO A 42 -9.17 9.79 -6.24
CA PRO A 42 -9.19 8.44 -6.79
C PRO A 42 -8.61 7.53 -5.71
N LYS A 43 -9.46 6.66 -5.15
CA LYS A 43 -9.00 5.60 -4.26
C LYS A 43 -7.94 4.83 -5.04
N ALA A 44 -6.72 4.74 -4.50
CA ALA A 44 -5.65 3.98 -5.12
C ALA A 44 -6.22 2.60 -5.51
N GLN A 45 -6.09 2.24 -6.79
CA GLN A 45 -6.64 0.98 -7.28
C GLN A 45 -5.86 -0.16 -6.61
N GLU A 46 -6.46 -0.73 -5.58
CA GLU A 46 -5.90 -1.86 -4.86
C GLU A 46 -5.98 -3.12 -5.73
N VAL A 47 -4.84 -3.76 -5.98
CA VAL A 47 -4.78 -5.03 -6.71
C VAL A 47 -5.29 -6.13 -5.78
N LYS A 48 -6.36 -6.83 -6.18
CA LYS A 48 -6.94 -7.93 -5.39
C LYS A 48 -6.06 -9.16 -5.49
N CYS A 49 -5.44 -9.54 -4.37
CA CYS A 49 -4.75 -10.81 -4.26
C CYS A 49 -5.73 -11.92 -3.90
N ASP A 50 -6.57 -11.65 -2.89
CA ASP A 50 -7.57 -12.59 -2.38
C ASP A 50 -8.74 -11.84 -1.73
N GLU A 51 -9.69 -12.55 -1.10
CA GLU A 51 -10.79 -11.91 -0.36
C GLU A 51 -10.28 -11.02 0.79
N GLU A 52 -9.24 -11.46 1.50
CA GLU A 52 -8.71 -10.78 2.68
C GLU A 52 -7.50 -9.89 2.41
N THR A 53 -6.86 -9.96 1.24
CA THR A 53 -5.58 -9.26 0.99
C THR A 53 -5.49 -8.55 -0.35
N SER A 54 -4.75 -7.45 -0.36
CA SER A 54 -4.54 -6.59 -1.52
C SER A 54 -3.14 -6.01 -1.56
N CYS A 55 -2.73 -5.64 -2.76
CA CYS A 55 -1.52 -4.88 -2.99
C CYS A 55 -1.86 -3.45 -3.43
N PRO A 56 -0.93 -2.49 -3.22
CA PRO A 56 -1.10 -1.15 -3.76
C PRO A 56 -1.19 -1.17 -5.28
N ASP A 57 -1.68 -0.09 -5.87
CA ASP A 57 -1.68 0.08 -7.32
C ASP A 57 -0.28 -0.12 -7.92
N GLY A 58 -0.21 -0.68 -9.12
CA GLY A 58 1.05 -1.02 -9.80
C GLY A 58 1.87 -2.16 -9.18
N ASN A 59 1.32 -2.90 -8.20
CA ASN A 59 1.96 -4.08 -7.62
C ASN A 59 1.34 -5.38 -8.12
N THR A 60 2.10 -6.47 -8.10
CA THR A 60 1.62 -7.81 -8.45
C THR A 60 1.53 -8.71 -7.21
N CYS A 61 0.41 -9.40 -7.07
CA CYS A 61 0.20 -10.38 -5.99
C CYS A 61 1.01 -11.66 -6.24
N CYS A 62 1.85 -12.03 -5.29
CA CYS A 62 2.64 -13.26 -5.33
C CYS A 62 2.54 -14.01 -4.01
N ARG A 63 2.60 -15.34 -4.05
CA ARG A 63 2.60 -16.15 -2.83
C ARG A 63 3.96 -16.12 -2.12
N LEU A 64 3.92 -16.10 -0.80
CA LEU A 64 5.05 -16.28 0.11
C LEU A 64 5.23 -17.74 0.49
N SER A 65 6.39 -18.09 1.07
CA SER A 65 6.70 -19.43 1.55
C SER A 65 5.78 -19.91 2.68
N SER A 66 5.24 -18.97 3.45
CA SER A 66 4.24 -19.22 4.49
C SER A 66 2.84 -19.55 3.94
N GLY A 67 2.62 -19.40 2.63
CA GLY A 67 1.30 -19.53 2.00
C GLY A 67 0.49 -18.23 1.99
N ALA A 68 0.95 -17.18 2.69
CA ALA A 68 0.35 -15.85 2.68
C ALA A 68 0.63 -15.10 1.36
N TRP A 69 -0.12 -14.02 1.13
CA TRP A 69 0.07 -13.13 -0.01
C TRP A 69 1.15 -12.08 0.25
N GLY A 70 1.92 -11.79 -0.78
CA GLY A 70 2.90 -10.73 -0.84
C GLY A 70 2.72 -9.88 -2.10
N CYS A 71 3.23 -8.66 -2.04
CA CYS A 71 3.22 -7.68 -3.11
C CYS A 71 4.60 -7.55 -3.72
N CYS A 72 4.64 -7.61 -5.04
CA CYS A 72 5.79 -7.22 -5.84
C CYS A 72 5.60 -5.80 -6.33
N PRO A 73 6.55 -4.87 -6.07
CA PRO A 73 6.48 -3.47 -6.52
C PRO A 73 6.83 -3.33 -8.00
N LEU A 74 6.36 -4.27 -8.79
CA LEU A 74 6.51 -4.35 -10.23
C LEU A 74 5.14 -4.73 -10.79
N GLU A 75 4.74 -4.02 -11.83
CA GLU A 75 3.53 -4.33 -12.57
C GLU A 75 3.75 -5.59 -13.42
N GLN A 76 2.76 -6.48 -13.45
CA GLN A 76 2.82 -7.76 -14.18
C GLN A 76 4.09 -8.59 -13.88
N ALA A 77 4.49 -8.60 -12.61
CA ALA A 77 5.70 -9.28 -12.17
C ALA A 77 5.57 -10.80 -12.30
N VAL A 78 6.69 -11.44 -12.63
CA VAL A 78 6.84 -12.89 -12.56
C VAL A 78 7.22 -13.27 -11.14
N CYS A 79 6.35 -14.04 -10.47
CA CYS A 79 6.61 -14.56 -9.14
C CYS A 79 7.66 -15.67 -9.20
N CYS A 80 8.80 -15.47 -8.54
CA CYS A 80 9.86 -16.46 -8.52
C CYS A 80 9.53 -17.63 -7.58
N PRO A 81 10.02 -18.85 -7.89
CA PRO A 81 9.72 -20.08 -7.13
C PRO A 81 10.40 -20.13 -5.76
N ASP A 82 11.33 -19.20 -5.47
CA ASP A 82 11.90 -19.04 -4.13
C ASP A 82 10.90 -18.47 -3.12
N HIS A 83 9.72 -18.03 -3.59
CA HIS A 83 8.62 -17.47 -2.80
C HIS A 83 8.97 -16.17 -2.05
N VAL A 84 10.17 -15.62 -2.20
CA VAL A 84 10.60 -14.37 -1.56
C VAL A 84 10.82 -13.26 -2.60
N HIS A 85 11.17 -13.61 -3.84
CA HIS A 85 11.53 -12.66 -4.88
C HIS A 85 10.60 -12.69 -6.11
N CYS A 86 10.69 -11.65 -6.92
CA CYS A 86 9.99 -11.52 -8.18
C CYS A 86 10.80 -10.74 -9.21
N CYS A 87 10.46 -10.98 -10.47
CA CYS A 87 11.07 -10.39 -11.63
C CYS A 87 10.07 -9.56 -12.42
N PRO A 88 10.53 -8.55 -13.18
CA PRO A 88 9.65 -7.80 -14.06
C PRO A 88 9.14 -8.68 -15.23
N GLN A 89 8.08 -8.22 -15.89
CA GLN A 89 7.52 -8.91 -17.06
C GLN A 89 8.60 -9.17 -18.12
N GLY A 90 8.60 -10.39 -18.67
CA GLY A 90 9.55 -10.80 -19.72
C GLY A 90 10.92 -11.24 -19.19
N TYR A 91 11.12 -11.27 -17.87
CA TYR A 91 12.30 -11.86 -17.23
C TYR A 91 11.96 -13.21 -16.59
N THR A 92 12.94 -14.10 -16.57
CA THR A 92 12.90 -15.41 -15.92
C THR A 92 13.74 -15.37 -14.65
N CYS A 93 13.24 -15.98 -13.58
CA CYS A 93 13.96 -16.04 -12.32
C CYS A 93 15.14 -17.00 -12.41
N ASP A 94 16.32 -16.53 -12.03
CA ASP A 94 17.55 -17.31 -11.90
C ASP A 94 17.93 -17.39 -10.42
N PRO A 95 17.46 -18.43 -9.69
CA PRO A 95 17.74 -18.58 -8.28
C PRO A 95 19.22 -18.89 -7.98
N GLU A 96 19.95 -19.45 -8.95
CA GLU A 96 21.38 -19.76 -8.80
C GLU A 96 22.24 -18.48 -8.85
N GLY A 97 21.92 -17.56 -9.77
CA GLY A 97 22.58 -16.25 -9.88
C GLY A 97 21.92 -15.13 -9.07
N GLY A 98 20.84 -15.42 -8.33
CA GLY A 98 20.10 -14.46 -7.52
C GLY A 98 19.59 -13.25 -8.32
N SER A 99 19.15 -13.50 -9.56
CA SER A 99 18.88 -12.47 -10.56
C SER A 99 17.69 -12.82 -11.46
N CYS A 100 17.23 -11.83 -12.21
CA CYS A 100 16.26 -11.96 -13.29
C CYS A 100 17.02 -11.95 -14.62
N LEU A 101 16.81 -12.98 -15.44
CA LEU A 101 17.41 -13.14 -16.76
C LEU A 101 16.38 -12.89 -17.87
N GLN A 102 16.75 -12.13 -18.89
CA GLN A 102 15.96 -11.95 -20.10
C GLN A 102 16.61 -12.68 -21.27
N GLY A 103 15.81 -13.15 -22.25
CA GLY A 103 16.26 -13.94 -23.40
C GLY A 103 17.34 -13.32 -24.31
N GLY A 104 17.75 -12.06 -24.05
CA GLY A 104 18.88 -11.38 -24.70
C GLY A 104 20.14 -11.25 -23.84
N GLY A 105 20.25 -11.94 -22.71
CA GLY A 105 21.41 -11.90 -21.80
C GLY A 105 21.41 -10.74 -20.80
N ALA A 106 20.34 -9.94 -20.76
CA ALA A 106 20.17 -8.91 -19.74
C ALA A 106 19.90 -9.57 -18.38
N ARG A 107 20.77 -9.28 -17.41
CA ARG A 107 20.65 -9.72 -16.02
C ARG A 107 20.34 -8.51 -15.15
N ARG A 108 19.36 -8.64 -14.25
CA ARG A 108 19.04 -7.61 -13.26
C ARG A 108 18.81 -8.25 -11.91
N PRO A 109 19.08 -7.54 -10.80
CA PRO A 109 18.75 -8.06 -9.48
C PRO A 109 17.24 -8.29 -9.39
N TRP A 110 16.85 -9.41 -8.80
CA TRP A 110 15.47 -9.67 -8.45
C TRP A 110 14.99 -8.73 -7.34
N VAL A 111 13.68 -8.57 -7.22
CA VAL A 111 13.07 -7.68 -6.22
C VAL A 111 12.44 -8.54 -5.13
N ARG A 112 12.62 -8.15 -3.86
CA ARG A 112 11.92 -8.82 -2.75
C ARG A 112 10.45 -8.44 -2.71
N LYS A 113 9.62 -9.44 -2.42
CA LYS A 113 8.21 -9.27 -2.08
C LYS A 113 8.08 -8.56 -0.73
N THR A 114 7.09 -7.69 -0.62
CA THR A 114 6.56 -7.21 0.66
C THR A 114 5.34 -8.02 1.04
N PRO A 115 4.93 -8.11 2.32
CA PRO A 115 3.65 -8.74 2.68
C PRO A 115 2.47 -7.94 2.11
N ALA A 116 1.39 -8.62 1.74
CA ALA A 116 0.17 -7.99 1.26
C ALA A 116 -0.58 -7.28 2.38
N LEU A 117 -1.30 -6.22 2.03
CA LEU A 117 -2.10 -5.43 2.95
C LEU A 117 -3.48 -6.08 3.13
N PRO A 118 -4.06 -6.07 4.34
CA PRO A 118 -5.42 -6.56 4.55
C PRO A 118 -6.42 -5.70 3.75
N ARG A 119 -7.37 -6.37 3.08
CA ARG A 119 -8.45 -5.72 2.33
C ARG A 119 -9.50 -5.19 3.28
N GLY A 120 -9.89 -3.94 3.04
CA GLY A 120 -10.95 -3.28 3.81
C GLY A 120 -10.49 -2.88 5.19
N GLY A 121 -9.82 -1.73 5.29
CA GLY A 121 -10.02 -0.81 6.41
C GLY A 121 -10.02 -1.40 7.81
N GLN A 122 -9.24 -2.45 8.08
CA GLN A 122 -8.60 -2.58 9.37
C GLN A 122 -7.22 -1.92 9.29
N VAL A 123 -7.22 -0.70 8.76
CA VAL A 123 -6.64 0.39 9.54
C VAL A 123 -7.52 0.45 10.78
N THR A 124 -7.20 -0.33 11.82
CA THR A 124 -7.53 0.15 13.15
C THR A 124 -6.80 1.48 13.24
N SER A 125 -7.51 2.57 12.98
CA SER A 125 -7.10 3.86 13.50
C SER A 125 -6.92 3.60 15.00
N GLY A 126 -5.67 3.52 15.46
CA GLY A 126 -5.35 3.02 16.79
C GLY A 126 -4.78 1.61 16.80
N SER A 127 -3.45 1.56 16.68
CA SER A 127 -2.57 0.62 17.37
C SER A 127 -2.07 -0.61 16.58
N VAL A 128 -0.77 -0.63 16.20
CA VAL A 128 -0.05 -1.83 15.76
C VAL A 128 0.00 -2.82 16.92
N LYS A 129 -0.65 -3.99 16.81
CA LYS A 129 -0.61 -5.02 17.85
C LYS A 129 0.76 -5.70 17.88
N CYS A 130 1.41 -5.68 19.03
CA CYS A 130 2.68 -6.36 19.29
C CYS A 130 2.47 -7.71 19.99
N ASP A 131 1.42 -7.85 20.82
CA ASP A 131 1.04 -9.09 21.51
C ASP A 131 -0.45 -9.05 21.91
N GLU A 132 -0.95 -10.04 22.67
CA GLU A 132 -2.33 -10.04 23.19
C GLU A 132 -2.59 -8.86 24.15
N GLU A 133 -1.55 -8.38 24.84
CA GLU A 133 -1.63 -7.26 25.80
C GLU A 133 -1.08 -5.93 25.26
N THR A 134 -0.20 -5.93 24.25
CA THR A 134 0.57 -4.74 23.86
C THR A 134 0.24 -4.26 22.45
N SER A 135 -0.07 -2.97 22.30
CA SER A 135 -0.32 -2.34 21.00
C SER A 135 0.22 -0.91 20.94
N CYS A 136 0.84 -0.50 19.83
CA CYS A 136 1.56 0.76 19.67
C CYS A 136 0.92 1.72 18.67
N PRO A 137 0.91 3.04 18.91
CA PRO A 137 0.21 4.01 18.06
C PRO A 137 0.76 4.07 16.61
N ASP A 138 -0.05 4.61 15.70
CA ASP A 138 0.32 4.83 14.31
C ASP A 138 1.65 5.59 14.19
N GLY A 139 2.61 5.00 13.46
CA GLY A 139 3.98 5.54 13.33
C GLY A 139 5.00 4.97 14.32
N SER A 140 4.62 4.04 15.19
CA SER A 140 5.55 3.30 16.05
C SER A 140 5.72 1.83 15.61
N THR A 141 6.93 1.30 15.76
CA THR A 141 7.28 -0.11 15.52
C THR A 141 7.33 -0.89 16.84
N CYS A 142 6.91 -2.15 16.83
CA CYS A 142 7.02 -3.05 17.97
C CYS A 142 8.48 -3.47 18.22
N CYS A 143 8.97 -3.26 19.43
CA CYS A 143 10.32 -3.64 19.89
C CYS A 143 10.23 -4.58 21.08
N ARG A 144 11.19 -5.51 21.22
CA ARG A 144 11.24 -6.48 22.31
C ARG A 144 12.23 -6.05 23.39
N LEU A 145 11.74 -5.86 24.61
CA LEU A 145 12.53 -5.39 25.76
C LEU A 145 13.31 -6.56 26.40
N SER A 146 14.37 -6.24 27.13
CA SER A 146 15.24 -7.22 27.81
C SER A 146 14.53 -8.09 28.86
N LEU A 147 13.32 -7.70 29.27
CA LEU A 147 12.46 -8.41 30.22
C LEU A 147 11.45 -9.35 29.52
N GLY A 148 11.51 -9.48 28.18
CA GLY A 148 10.65 -10.36 27.39
C GLY A 148 9.31 -9.78 26.97
N THR A 149 9.01 -8.53 27.36
CA THR A 149 7.78 -7.81 27.00
C THR A 149 7.95 -6.97 25.72
N TRP A 150 6.83 -6.58 25.12
CA TRP A 150 6.80 -5.72 23.94
C TRP A 150 6.71 -4.24 24.34
N GLY A 151 7.30 -3.37 23.52
CA GLY A 151 7.26 -1.92 23.67
C GLY A 151 7.19 -1.21 22.31
N CYS A 152 6.93 0.09 22.34
CA CYS A 152 6.75 0.93 21.15
C CYS A 152 7.99 1.77 20.90
N CYS A 153 8.59 1.62 19.71
CA CYS A 153 9.69 2.45 19.24
C CYS A 153 9.20 3.42 18.16
N PRO A 154 9.61 4.70 18.17
CA PRO A 154 9.42 5.60 17.03
C PRO A 154 10.24 5.15 15.81
#